data_AF-A0A958Y8T4-F1
#
_entry.id   AF-A0A958Y8T4-F1
#
_cell.length_a   1.000
_cell.length_b   1.000
_cell.length_c   1.000
_cell.angle_alpha   90.00
_cell.angle_beta   90.00
_cell.angle_gamma   90.00
#
_symmetry.space_group_name_H-M   'P 1'
#
loop_
_entity.id
_entity.type
_entity.pdbx_description
1 polymer ?
#
loop_
_entity_poly.entity_id
_entity_poly.type
_entity_poly.pdbx_seq_one_letter_code
_entity_poly.pdbx_strand_id
1 'polypeptide(L)'
;IIINKGKIVADKTLKDLKSNQEQTVVVEFDYRVEDAFLSKLPKVKKVVNSHDFVYEITFDTQEDMRSHVFDFAHDNQLKILQLNQKNASLESLFRELTSS
;
A
#
# COMPACT_ATOMS: atom_id res chain seq x y z
N ILE A 1 -34.24 -3.51 3.21
CA ILE A 1 -34.74 -2.22 3.73
C ILE A 1 -33.57 -1.24 3.76
N ILE A 2 -33.53 -0.33 2.78
CA ILE A 2 -32.59 0.80 2.69
C ILE A 2 -33.22 1.91 3.53
N ILE A 3 -32.54 2.38 4.58
CA ILE A 3 -32.98 3.57 5.31
C ILE A 3 -31.82 4.55 5.36
N ASN A 4 -32.07 5.67 4.69
CA ASN A 4 -31.28 6.88 4.63
C ASN A 4 -31.00 7.42 6.05
N LYS A 5 -29.84 7.08 6.61
CA LYS A 5 -29.21 7.73 7.76
C LYS A 5 -27.70 7.67 7.52
N GLY A 6 -27.15 8.66 6.80
CA GLY A 6 -25.76 8.70 6.30
C GLY A 6 -24.65 8.32 7.30
N LYS A 7 -24.95 8.23 8.59
CA LYS A 7 -24.08 7.72 9.65
C LYS A 7 -23.86 6.19 9.63
N ILE A 8 -24.92 5.39 9.40
CA ILE A 8 -24.86 3.91 9.56
C ILE A 8 -24.14 3.22 8.40
N VAL A 9 -24.30 3.73 7.18
CA VAL A 9 -23.58 3.21 6.00
C VAL A 9 -22.09 3.50 6.13
N ALA A 10 -21.71 4.73 6.50
CA ALA A 10 -20.33 5.14 6.72
C ALA A 10 -19.63 4.32 7.83
N ASP A 11 -20.29 4.09 8.97
CA ASP A 11 -19.72 3.27 10.06
C ASP A 11 -19.42 1.82 9.63
N LYS A 12 -20.26 1.25 8.76
CA LYS A 12 -20.09 -0.13 8.27
C LYS A 12 -18.98 -0.22 7.23
N THR A 13 -18.93 0.70 6.26
CA THR A 13 -17.81 0.80 5.31
C THR A 13 -16.50 1.12 6.01
N LEU A 14 -16.48 1.97 7.06
CA LEU A 14 -15.26 2.26 7.82
C LEU A 14 -14.74 1.03 8.59
N LYS A 15 -15.63 0.19 9.12
CA LYS A 15 -15.23 -1.09 9.75
C LYS A 15 -14.72 -2.11 8.73
N ASP A 16 -15.33 -2.19 7.55
CA ASP A 16 -14.85 -3.01 6.44
C ASP A 16 -13.52 -2.48 5.88
N LEU A 17 -13.34 -1.16 5.79
CA LEU A 17 -12.08 -0.50 5.41
C LEU A 17 -10.96 -0.75 6.43
N LYS A 18 -11.28 -0.74 7.73
CA LYS A 18 -10.34 -1.19 8.78
C LYS A 18 -10.08 -2.71 8.74
N SER A 19 -10.95 -3.47 8.09
CA SER A 19 -10.79 -4.92 7.91
C SER A 19 -9.99 -5.25 6.65
N ASN A 20 -9.94 -4.36 5.66
CA ASN A 20 -8.97 -4.39 4.56
C ASN A 20 -7.61 -3.94 5.11
N GLN A 21 -6.94 -4.91 5.70
CA GLN A 21 -5.67 -4.85 6.39
C GLN A 21 -4.50 -4.72 5.42
N GLU A 22 -4.56 -3.70 4.56
CA GLU A 22 -3.52 -3.44 3.57
C GLU A 22 -2.46 -2.50 4.16
N GLN A 23 -1.21 -2.80 3.84
CA GLN A 23 -0.08 -1.93 4.12
C GLN A 23 0.49 -1.46 2.79
N THR A 24 0.75 -0.16 2.68
CA THR A 24 1.51 0.37 1.54
C THR A 24 2.89 0.82 1.99
N VAL A 25 3.93 0.29 1.33
CA VAL A 25 5.33 0.70 1.52
C VAL A 25 5.76 1.50 0.31
N VAL A 26 6.37 2.65 0.55
CA VAL A 26 6.99 3.51 -0.46
C VAL A 26 8.49 3.31 -0.37
N VAL A 27 9.10 2.88 -1.46
CA VAL A 27 10.55 2.64 -1.55
C VAL A 27 11.15 3.40 -2.72
N GLU A 28 12.33 3.97 -2.51
CA GLU A 28 13.15 4.57 -3.56
C GLU A 28 14.48 3.81 -3.66
N PHE A 29 14.83 3.40 -4.88
CA PHE A 29 16.09 2.70 -5.18
C PHE A 29 17.09 3.59 -5.91
N ASP A 30 18.37 3.21 -5.92
CA ASP A 30 19.42 3.88 -6.69
C ASP A 30 19.38 3.58 -8.21
N TYR A 31 18.65 2.54 -8.60
CA TYR A 31 18.41 2.17 -10.00
C TYR A 31 16.96 1.79 -10.25
N ARG A 32 16.57 1.80 -11.54
CA ARG A 32 15.25 1.34 -11.97
C ARG A 32 15.09 -0.16 -11.73
N VAL A 33 13.98 -0.53 -11.10
CA VAL A 33 13.53 -1.92 -10.91
C VAL A 33 12.30 -2.17 -11.77
N GLU A 34 12.21 -3.32 -12.44
CA GLU A 34 10.97 -3.67 -13.13
C GLU A 34 9.91 -4.11 -12.11
N ASP A 35 8.68 -3.60 -12.28
CA ASP A 35 7.55 -3.83 -11.39
C ASP A 35 7.24 -5.33 -11.20
N ALA A 36 7.56 -6.14 -12.22
CA ALA A 36 7.42 -7.60 -12.20
C ALA A 36 8.33 -8.29 -11.17
N PHE A 37 9.48 -7.71 -10.80
CA PHE A 37 10.33 -8.25 -9.73
C PHE A 37 9.77 -7.90 -8.36
N LEU A 38 9.32 -6.66 -8.17
CA LEU A 38 8.69 -6.23 -6.92
C LEU A 38 7.39 -7.00 -6.66
N SER A 39 6.66 -7.35 -7.71
CA SER A 39 5.44 -8.17 -7.62
C SER A 39 5.68 -9.61 -7.16
N LYS A 40 6.94 -10.08 -7.10
CA LYS A 40 7.30 -11.41 -6.56
C LYS A 40 7.50 -11.41 -5.05
N LEU A 41 7.56 -10.23 -4.41
CA LEU A 41 7.60 -10.15 -2.96
C LEU A 41 6.35 -10.82 -2.37
N PRO A 42 6.48 -11.47 -1.20
CA PRO A 42 5.36 -12.16 -0.58
C PRO A 42 4.22 -11.18 -0.25
N LYS A 43 2.98 -11.64 -0.41
CA LYS A 43 1.75 -10.90 -0.06
C LYS A 43 1.55 -9.58 -0.82
N VAL A 44 2.28 -9.34 -1.92
CA VAL A 44 2.04 -8.15 -2.76
C VAL A 44 0.68 -8.25 -3.43
N LYS A 45 -0.10 -7.19 -3.27
CA LYS A 45 -1.38 -6.98 -3.94
C LYS A 45 -1.22 -6.10 -5.17
N LYS A 46 -0.38 -5.06 -5.10
CA LYS A 46 -0.19 -4.08 -6.17
C LYS A 46 1.19 -3.43 -6.10
N VAL A 47 1.77 -3.17 -7.26
CA VAL A 47 2.96 -2.31 -7.42
C VAL A 47 2.60 -1.16 -8.35
N VAL A 48 2.99 0.05 -7.97
CA VAL A 48 2.86 1.26 -8.80
C VAL A 48 4.19 2.00 -8.78
N ASN A 49 4.80 2.20 -9.93
CA ASN A 49 5.89 3.17 -10.07
C ASN A 49 5.28 4.59 -10.06
N SER A 50 5.52 5.33 -8.96
CA SER A 50 4.95 6.67 -8.78
C SER A 50 5.66 7.69 -9.66
N HIS A 51 7.00 7.70 -9.62
CA HIS A 51 7.87 8.46 -10.51
C HIS A 51 9.32 7.96 -10.38
N ASP A 52 10.14 8.16 -11.41
CA ASP A 52 11.57 7.81 -11.41
C ASP A 52 11.86 6.41 -10.81
N PHE A 53 12.56 6.37 -9.68
CA PHE A 53 12.94 5.15 -8.96
C PHE A 53 12.12 4.92 -7.69
N VAL A 54 10.97 5.60 -7.57
CA VAL A 54 10.05 5.52 -6.43
C VAL A 54 8.89 4.60 -6.76
N TYR A 55 8.66 3.62 -5.89
CA TYR A 55 7.64 2.59 -6.03
C TYR A 55 6.75 2.55 -4.80
N GLU A 56 5.44 2.50 -5.02
CA GLU A 56 4.44 2.17 -4.01
C GLU A 56 4.07 0.69 -4.14
N ILE A 57 4.30 -0.06 -3.08
CA ILE A 57 4.00 -1.49 -3.01
C ILE A 57 2.92 -1.69 -1.95
N THR A 58 1.74 -2.12 -2.39
CA THR A 58 0.62 -2.46 -1.51
C THR A 58 0.65 -3.95 -1.23
N PHE A 59 0.63 -4.31 0.05
CA PHE A 59 0.61 -5.67 0.56
C PHE A 59 -0.72 -5.98 1.23
N ASP A 60 -1.22 -7.19 1.03
CA ASP A 60 -2.45 -7.69 1.68
C ASP A 60 -2.13 -8.29 3.06
N THR A 61 -1.60 -7.45 3.97
CA THR A 61 -1.21 -7.84 5.34
C THR A 61 -1.00 -6.65 6.28
N GLN A 62 -1.24 -6.85 7.58
CA GLN A 62 -0.84 -5.90 8.65
C GLN A 62 0.60 -6.08 9.14
N GLU A 63 1.25 -7.18 8.77
CA GLU A 63 2.66 -7.40 9.11
C GLU A 63 3.51 -6.32 8.44
N ASP A 64 4.48 -5.75 9.15
CA ASP A 64 5.38 -4.77 8.55
C ASP A 64 6.25 -5.44 7.46
N MET A 65 6.10 -4.99 6.22
CA MET A 65 6.76 -5.60 5.06
C MET A 65 8.04 -4.86 4.67
N ARG A 66 8.43 -3.80 5.39
CA ARG A 66 9.66 -3.04 5.08
C ARG A 66 10.91 -3.90 5.16
N SER A 67 10.97 -4.85 6.10
CA SER A 67 12.08 -5.81 6.17
C SER A 67 12.18 -6.66 4.91
N HIS A 68 11.07 -7.15 4.37
CA HIS A 68 11.08 -7.94 3.13
C HIS A 68 11.51 -7.10 1.91
N VAL A 69 11.09 -5.84 1.84
CA VAL A 69 11.54 -4.90 0.80
C VAL A 69 13.04 -4.60 0.93
N PHE A 70 13.53 -4.48 2.17
CA PHE A 70 14.95 -4.30 2.47
C PHE A 70 15.78 -5.51 2.04
N ASP A 71 15.35 -6.72 2.41
CA ASP A 71 16.04 -7.96 2.05
C ASP A 71 16.05 -8.15 0.53
N PHE A 72 14.95 -7.85 -0.17
CA PHE A 72 14.92 -7.85 -1.63
C PHE A 72 15.95 -6.89 -2.23
N ALA A 73 16.09 -5.68 -1.70
CA ALA A 73 17.10 -4.74 -2.17
C ALA A 73 18.51 -5.30 -1.97
N HIS A 74 18.77 -5.86 -0.78
CA HIS A 74 20.05 -6.49 -0.44
C HIS A 74 20.41 -7.63 -1.40
N ASP A 75 19.48 -8.58 -1.59
CA ASP A 75 19.67 -9.76 -2.43
C ASP A 75 19.87 -9.41 -3.91
N ASN A 76 19.28 -8.29 -4.36
CA ASN A 76 19.41 -7.79 -5.73
C ASN A 76 20.51 -6.71 -5.87
N GLN A 77 21.32 -6.49 -4.82
CA GLN A 77 22.43 -5.51 -4.81
C GLN A 77 21.99 -4.06 -5.12
N LEU A 78 20.75 -3.71 -4.77
CA LEU A 78 20.18 -2.38 -4.88
C LEU A 78 20.40 -1.59 -3.59
N LYS A 79 20.58 -0.28 -3.68
CA LYS A 79 20.57 0.60 -2.51
C LYS A 79 19.19 1.20 -2.33
N ILE A 80 18.73 1.23 -1.09
CA ILE A 80 17.53 1.94 -0.69
C ILE A 80 17.93 3.37 -0.32
N LEU A 81 17.39 4.34 -1.06
CA LEU A 81 17.53 5.77 -0.77
C LEU A 81 16.45 6.23 0.22
N GLN A 82 15.25 5.64 0.14
CA GLN A 82 14.13 5.93 1.01
C GLN A 82 13.26 4.68 1.23
N LEU A 83 12.76 4.46 2.45
CA LEU A 83 11.81 3.39 2.76
C LEU A 83 10.83 3.83 3.85
N ASN A 84 9.57 4.03 3.48
CA ASN A 84 8.54 4.55 4.37
C ASN A 84 7.25 3.73 4.27
N GLN A 85 6.53 3.61 5.38
CA GLN A 85 5.16 3.10 5.36
C GLN A 85 4.19 4.26 5.15
N LYS A 86 3.27 4.10 4.19
CA LYS A 86 2.17 5.05 3.95
C LYS A 86 1.00 4.66 4.83
N ASN A 87 0.68 5.53 5.79
CA ASN A 87 -0.53 5.37 6.60
C ASN A 87 -1.72 5.89 5.81
N ALA A 88 -2.75 5.05 5.62
CA ALA A 88 -4.00 5.50 5.05
C ALA A 88 -4.67 6.48 6.02
N SER A 89 -4.88 7.72 5.60
CA SER A 89 -5.64 8.68 6.39
C SER A 89 -7.14 8.37 6.27
N LEU A 90 -7.92 8.64 7.32
CA LEU A 90 -9.37 8.50 7.29
C LEU A 90 -10.00 9.31 6.13
N GLU A 91 -9.42 10.47 5.81
CA GLU A 91 -9.87 11.31 4.70
C GLU A 91 -9.61 10.63 3.34
N SER A 92 -8.44 10.00 3.16
CA SER A 92 -8.10 9.27 1.92
C SER A 92 -9.07 8.11 1.68
N LEU A 93 -9.36 7.33 2.73
CA LEU A 93 -10.34 6.24 2.69
C LEU A 93 -11.75 6.75 2.38
N PHE A 94 -12.12 7.90 2.93
CA PHE A 94 -13.43 8.50 2.69
C PHE A 94 -13.57 9.06 1.26
N ARG A 95 -12.52 9.65 0.70
CA ARG A 95 -12.50 10.17 -0.69
C ARG A 95 -12.64 9.06 -1.73
N GLU A 96 -12.00 7.91 -1.54
CA GLU A 96 -12.14 6.75 -2.44
C GLU A 96 -13.60 6.28 -2.54
N LEU A 97 -14.31 6.21 -1.40
CA LEU A 97 -15.70 5.76 -1.36
C LEU A 97 -16.70 6.75 -1.97
N THR A 98 -16.38 8.05 -1.93
CA THR A 98 -17.33 9.12 -2.32
C THR A 98 -17.07 9.65 -3.73
N SER A 99 -15.98 9.24 -4.37
CA SER A 99 -15.64 9.65 -5.74
C SER A 99 -16.18 8.67 -6.80
N SER A 100 -17.18 7.85 -6.45
CA SER A 100 -17.92 6.94 -7.36
C SER A 100 -19.34 7.42 -7.61
#